data_AF-A0A9X3S5U1-F1
#
_entry.id   AF-A0A9X3S5U1-F1
#
_cell.length_a   1.000
_cell.length_b   1.000
_cell.length_c   1.000
_cell.angle_alpha   90.00
_cell.angle_beta   90.00
_cell.angle_gamma   90.00
#
_symmetry.space_group_name_H-M   'P 1'
#
loop_
_entity.id
_entity.type
_entity.pdbx_description
1 polymer ?
#
loop_
_entity_poly.entity_id
_entity_poly.type
_entity_poly.pdbx_seq_one_letter_code
_entity_poly.pdbx_strand_id
1 'polypeptide(L)'
;MWDREAARRRGERRQVAETPREPPVLARQPVAEATNASPQLRDWEEQESLRYVEGLRLDDLSVRAVQVAIGTPPTGWWTKEDAQAFSKWRVANGLTRGGKLTGGALDALVRTQAAAGNHDELIHLVADYFDLDLQPGTLSVRFDATLTAVSGTSFDGLGLKLITIGPAAFRNARALFVAIRKQLDEPSFFGASGPPPQILTDAEAKDAADANSGVFQDSRSVHAVQAVLGAKPTGQIDADTAQFIAASQQGRGVMPTGLLDEPQLLKVVEELLRRGELDALVRIVVDFFTIPEVGVLDVKVDPDLGRAFAVRSGGTGTPATLTFGTIGGSPAGVIHLIAHAYEDVRLRRERRSADARRFLGYKVEILSDRLPEEDVPGFVSDATAALDRFLALDVAEQIDLWEAFVETRGKVQQRLGPTTGNEALQARYWAVQPPVRTP
;
A
#
# COMPACT_ATOMS: atom_id res chain seq x y z
N MET A 1 -76.53 -3.79 -4.07
CA MET A 1 -76.47 -4.52 -2.78
C MET A 1 -75.01 -4.64 -2.43
N TRP A 2 -74.40 -3.91 -1.52
CA TRP A 2 -74.75 -2.85 -0.56
C TRP A 2 -73.43 -2.73 0.24
N ASP A 3 -72.90 -1.59 0.65
CA ASP A 3 -73.30 -0.23 0.41
C ASP A 3 -72.11 0.69 0.73
N ARG A 4 -71.97 1.72 -0.09
CA ARG A 4 -71.29 2.96 0.24
C ARG A 4 -72.20 3.77 1.19
N GLU A 5 -71.67 4.89 1.67
CA GLU A 5 -72.41 6.02 2.26
C GLU A 5 -72.85 5.92 3.73
N ALA A 6 -72.11 6.66 4.57
CA ALA A 6 -72.74 7.51 5.58
C ALA A 6 -71.95 8.81 5.71
N ALA A 7 -72.26 9.76 4.83
CA ALA A 7 -71.93 11.15 4.99
C ALA A 7 -73.11 11.90 5.63
N ARG A 8 -72.77 12.94 6.42
CA ARG A 8 -73.57 14.12 6.81
C ARG A 8 -74.49 13.99 8.04
N ARG A 9 -74.18 14.79 9.07
CA ARG A 9 -74.82 16.10 9.37
C ARG A 9 -74.15 16.71 10.62
N ARG A 10 -73.45 17.84 10.48
CA ARG A 10 -73.87 19.23 10.80
C ARG A 10 -73.28 19.72 12.13
N GLY A 11 -72.70 20.92 12.10
CA GLY A 11 -72.35 21.66 13.31
C GLY A 11 -71.33 22.76 13.06
N GLU A 12 -71.78 23.89 12.53
CA GLU A 12 -71.04 25.15 12.41
C GLU A 12 -70.35 25.51 13.74
N ARG A 13 -69.05 25.82 13.69
CA ARG A 13 -68.40 26.67 14.70
C ARG A 13 -67.50 27.71 14.02
N ARG A 14 -67.84 28.96 14.30
CA ARG A 14 -67.13 30.21 14.00
C ARG A 14 -65.62 30.07 14.21
N GLN A 15 -64.84 30.45 13.21
CA GLN A 15 -63.45 30.87 13.42
C GLN A 15 -63.47 32.22 14.13
N VAL A 16 -63.04 32.22 15.39
CA VAL A 16 -62.57 33.42 16.08
C VAL A 16 -61.06 33.44 15.87
N ALA A 17 -60.54 34.54 15.31
CA ALA A 17 -59.12 34.76 15.16
C ALA A 17 -58.47 34.89 16.55
N GLU A 18 -57.77 33.85 17.00
CA GLU A 18 -56.84 33.95 18.13
C GLU A 18 -55.47 34.40 17.59
N THR A 19 -55.10 35.62 17.95
CA THR A 19 -53.75 36.15 17.78
C THR A 19 -52.77 35.30 18.60
N PRO A 20 -51.65 34.80 18.04
CA PRO A 20 -50.67 34.05 18.81
C PRO A 20 -50.05 34.96 19.88
N ARG A 21 -50.22 34.62 21.16
CA ARG A 21 -49.42 35.19 22.24
C ARG A 21 -48.06 34.51 22.22
N GLU A 22 -47.02 35.28 21.94
CA GLU A 22 -45.62 34.85 22.11
C GLU A 22 -45.39 34.40 23.56
N PRO A 23 -44.78 33.23 23.79
CA PRO A 23 -44.35 32.83 25.12
C PRO A 23 -43.22 33.75 25.59
N PRO A 24 -43.16 34.07 26.90
CA PRO A 24 -42.09 34.89 27.45
C PRO A 24 -40.74 34.21 27.19
N VAL A 25 -39.85 34.93 26.53
CA VAL A 25 -38.44 34.59 26.37
C VAL A 25 -37.81 34.58 27.76
N LEU A 26 -37.76 33.41 28.38
CA LEU A 26 -36.89 33.16 29.53
C LEU A 26 -35.45 33.31 29.03
N ALA A 27 -34.78 34.37 29.49
CA ALA A 27 -33.36 34.58 29.29
C ALA A 27 -32.61 33.31 29.71
N ARG A 28 -32.08 32.58 28.73
CA ARG A 28 -31.17 31.47 28.99
C ARG A 28 -29.97 32.04 29.73
N GLN A 29 -29.71 31.54 30.94
CA GLN A 29 -28.42 31.75 31.58
C GLN A 29 -27.32 31.34 30.57
N PRO A 30 -26.22 32.10 30.46
CA PRO A 30 -25.09 31.66 29.67
C PRO A 30 -24.64 30.30 30.21
N VAL A 31 -24.76 29.27 29.37
CA VAL A 31 -24.10 27.99 29.63
C VAL A 31 -22.63 28.33 29.71
N ALA A 32 -22.05 28.27 30.91
CA ALA A 32 -20.62 28.39 31.08
C ALA A 32 -19.98 27.38 30.11
N GLU A 33 -19.17 27.87 29.17
CA GLU A 33 -18.21 27.04 28.45
C GLU A 33 -17.32 26.41 29.51
N ALA A 34 -17.71 25.22 29.98
CA ALA A 34 -16.83 24.35 30.71
C ALA A 34 -15.72 24.00 29.73
N THR A 35 -14.60 24.72 29.83
CA THR A 35 -13.31 24.37 29.27
C THR A 35 -12.90 23.04 29.90
N ASN A 36 -13.50 21.94 29.45
CA ASN A 36 -13.12 20.56 29.77
C ASN A 36 -11.79 20.24 29.05
N ALA A 37 -10.76 21.04 29.34
CA ALA A 37 -9.40 20.69 29.01
C ALA A 37 -9.05 19.46 29.86
N SER A 38 -9.08 18.29 29.23
CA SER A 38 -8.59 17.06 29.87
C SER A 38 -7.20 17.32 30.45
N PRO A 39 -6.92 16.94 31.71
CA PRO A 39 -5.63 17.19 32.34
C PRO A 39 -4.51 16.66 31.45
N GLN A 40 -3.48 17.46 31.21
CA GLN A 40 -2.30 17.03 30.45
C GLN A 40 -1.61 15.86 31.18
N LEU A 41 -0.90 15.01 30.42
CA LEU A 41 0.06 14.08 31.02
C LEU A 41 1.18 14.87 31.70
N ARG A 42 1.69 14.33 32.81
CA ARG A 42 2.93 14.80 33.44
C ARG A 42 4.12 14.27 32.66
N ASP A 43 5.27 14.94 32.72
CA ASP A 43 6.50 14.55 32.00
C ASP A 43 6.88 13.08 32.19
N TRP A 44 6.73 12.54 33.40
CA TRP A 44 7.06 11.14 33.66
C TRP A 44 6.05 10.17 33.03
N GLU A 45 4.78 10.56 32.87
CA GLU A 45 3.73 9.76 32.20
C GLU A 45 3.95 9.76 30.68
N GLU A 46 4.44 10.87 30.12
CA GLU A 46 4.89 10.92 28.72
C GLU A 46 6.08 9.99 28.51
N GLN A 47 7.13 10.09 29.34
CA GLN A 47 8.29 9.21 29.22
C GLN A 47 7.92 7.73 29.36
N GLU A 48 6.98 7.40 30.25
CA GLU A 48 6.47 6.04 30.40
C GLU A 48 5.69 5.58 29.16
N SER A 49 4.94 6.47 28.51
CA SER A 49 4.28 6.19 27.22
C SER A 49 5.29 5.88 26.13
N LEU A 50 6.34 6.69 25.99
CA LEU A 50 7.40 6.49 24.99
C LEU A 50 8.07 5.13 25.17
N ARG A 51 8.54 4.81 26.38
CA ARG A 51 9.15 3.51 26.69
C ARG A 51 8.19 2.34 26.46
N TYR A 52 6.89 2.53 26.75
CA TYR A 52 5.90 1.49 26.55
C TYR A 52 5.69 1.20 25.06
N VAL A 53 5.53 2.23 24.21
CA VAL A 53 5.36 2.04 22.77
C VAL A 53 6.62 1.47 22.12
N GLU A 54 7.81 1.94 22.54
CA GLU A 54 9.09 1.34 22.13
C GLU A 54 9.17 -0.14 22.52
N GLY A 55 8.70 -0.50 23.73
CA GLY A 55 8.64 -1.87 24.20
C GLY A 55 7.66 -2.77 23.44
N LEU A 56 6.66 -2.21 22.76
CA LEU A 56 5.76 -2.96 21.87
C LEU A 56 6.43 -3.31 20.53
N ARG A 57 7.53 -2.63 20.16
CA ARG A 57 8.25 -2.83 18.89
C ARG A 57 7.38 -2.66 17.64
N LEU A 58 6.38 -1.78 17.70
CA LEU A 58 5.57 -1.45 16.53
C LEU A 58 6.43 -0.87 15.42
N ASP A 59 6.13 -1.24 14.18
CA ASP A 59 6.78 -0.66 13.00
C ASP A 59 6.30 0.77 12.72
N ASP A 60 6.95 1.44 11.75
CA ASP A 60 6.64 2.83 11.44
C ASP A 60 5.22 3.00 10.86
N LEU A 61 4.66 1.99 10.19
CA LEU A 61 3.32 2.01 9.61
C LEU A 61 2.24 1.92 10.71
N SER A 62 2.42 1.02 11.67
CA SER A 62 1.56 0.88 12.84
C SER A 62 1.56 2.14 13.69
N VAL A 63 2.73 2.75 13.92
CA VAL A 63 2.82 4.03 14.64
C VAL A 63 2.07 5.13 13.87
N ARG A 64 2.24 5.22 12.54
CA ARG A 64 1.50 6.18 11.71
C ARG A 64 -0.01 5.95 11.78
N ALA A 65 -0.47 4.70 11.74
CA ALA A 65 -1.89 4.38 11.86
C ALA A 65 -2.47 4.91 13.17
N VAL A 66 -1.74 4.78 14.28
CA VAL A 66 -2.16 5.37 15.58
C VAL A 66 -2.13 6.89 15.54
N GLN A 67 -1.08 7.52 14.99
CA GLN A 67 -0.96 8.98 14.88
C GLN A 67 -2.12 9.60 14.09
N VAL A 68 -2.53 8.96 12.99
CA VAL A 68 -3.72 9.34 12.21
C VAL A 68 -4.97 9.29 13.08
N ALA A 69 -5.15 8.21 13.83
CA ALA A 69 -6.33 8.02 14.66
C ALA A 69 -6.47 9.09 15.77
N ILE A 70 -5.35 9.62 16.25
CA ILE A 70 -5.31 10.64 17.30
C ILE A 70 -5.11 12.06 16.78
N GLY A 71 -5.02 12.24 15.46
CA GLY A 71 -4.93 13.55 14.81
C GLY A 71 -3.56 14.23 14.94
N THR A 72 -2.47 13.47 15.10
CA THR A 72 -1.10 14.00 15.05
C THR A 72 -0.44 13.75 13.69
N PRO A 73 0.63 14.48 13.34
CA PRO A 73 1.35 14.22 12.10
C PRO A 73 1.83 12.77 12.03
N PRO A 74 1.55 12.02 10.96
CA PRO A 74 1.99 10.63 10.83
C PRO A 74 3.49 10.62 10.50
N THR A 75 4.35 10.65 11.52
CA THR A 75 5.81 10.61 11.38
C THR A 75 6.36 9.19 11.44
N GLY A 76 5.61 8.24 12.02
CA GLY A 76 6.10 6.88 12.32
C GLY A 76 7.01 6.83 13.56
N TRP A 77 7.16 7.95 14.26
CA TRP A 77 7.95 8.05 15.50
C TRP A 77 7.05 8.54 16.61
N TRP A 78 6.95 7.80 17.71
CA TRP A 78 6.10 8.16 18.84
C TRP A 78 6.76 9.24 19.71
N THR A 79 6.19 10.45 19.73
CA THR A 79 6.74 11.58 20.49
C THR A 79 5.93 11.89 21.76
N LYS A 80 6.38 12.89 22.53
CA LYS A 80 5.63 13.39 23.70
C LYS A 80 4.29 14.01 23.30
N GLU A 81 4.27 14.71 22.18
CA GLU A 81 3.06 15.28 21.59
C GLU A 81 2.05 14.18 21.24
N ASP A 82 2.51 13.05 20.69
CA ASP A 82 1.67 11.88 20.43
C ASP A 82 1.13 11.29 21.74
N ALA A 83 1.97 11.14 22.78
CA ALA A 83 1.51 10.65 24.08
C ALA A 83 0.39 11.53 24.68
N GLN A 84 0.53 12.86 24.58
CA GLN A 84 -0.48 13.83 25.02
C GLN A 84 -1.76 13.73 24.19
N ALA A 85 -1.65 13.69 22.87
CA ALA A 85 -2.78 13.55 21.96
C ALA A 85 -3.51 12.22 22.20
N PHE A 86 -2.77 11.13 22.38
CA PHE A 86 -3.30 9.81 22.66
C PHE A 86 -4.06 9.77 24.00
N SER A 87 -3.54 10.43 25.03
CA SER A 87 -4.24 10.57 26.32
C SER A 87 -5.56 11.33 26.19
N LYS A 88 -5.58 12.44 25.42
CA LYS A 88 -6.82 13.18 25.13
C LYS A 88 -7.81 12.33 24.34
N TRP A 89 -7.33 11.64 23.31
CA TRP A 89 -8.12 10.73 22.49
C TRP A 89 -8.73 9.60 23.35
N ARG A 90 -7.98 9.03 24.29
CA ARG A 90 -8.48 8.01 25.23
C ARG A 90 -9.63 8.53 26.07
N VAL A 91 -9.48 9.71 26.68
CA VAL A 91 -10.55 10.33 27.49
C VAL A 91 -11.78 10.61 26.64
N ALA A 92 -11.60 11.13 25.42
CA ALA A 92 -12.71 11.37 24.48
C ALA A 92 -13.45 10.08 24.08
N ASN A 93 -12.78 8.92 24.15
CA ASN A 93 -13.36 7.61 23.87
C ASN A 93 -13.76 6.82 25.14
N GLY A 94 -13.94 7.51 26.27
CA GLY A 94 -14.44 6.91 27.52
C GLY A 94 -13.42 6.04 28.26
N LEU A 95 -12.14 6.15 27.93
CA LEU A 95 -11.05 5.43 28.60
C LEU A 95 -10.39 6.33 29.65
N THR A 96 -9.72 5.70 30.62
CA THR A 96 -8.90 6.43 31.60
C THR A 96 -7.74 7.15 30.91
N ARG A 97 -7.46 8.38 31.36
CA ARG A 97 -6.29 9.19 30.99
C ARG A 97 -5.00 8.37 31.08
N GLY A 98 -4.15 8.47 30.06
CA GLY A 98 -2.85 7.78 30.00
C GLY A 98 -2.27 7.75 28.59
N GLY A 99 -0.96 7.58 28.44
CA GLY A 99 -0.30 7.56 27.13
C GLY A 99 -0.03 6.16 26.55
N LYS A 100 -0.44 5.08 27.23
CA LYS A 100 -0.07 3.71 26.83
C LYS A 100 -1.10 3.07 25.90
N LEU A 101 -0.66 2.43 24.82
CA LEU A 101 -1.48 1.61 23.93
C LEU A 101 -1.83 0.25 24.58
N THR A 102 -2.71 0.29 25.57
CA THR A 102 -3.24 -0.90 26.26
C THR A 102 -4.28 -1.62 25.40
N GLY A 103 -4.57 -2.90 25.65
CA GLY A 103 -5.62 -3.64 24.93
C GLY A 103 -6.98 -2.93 24.83
N GLY A 104 -7.47 -2.32 25.92
CA GLY A 104 -8.72 -1.54 25.88
C GLY A 104 -8.67 -0.28 25.01
N ALA A 105 -7.48 0.30 24.82
CA ALA A 105 -7.29 1.43 23.90
C ALA A 105 -7.16 0.96 22.46
N LEU A 106 -6.49 -0.16 22.21
CA LEU A 106 -6.45 -0.81 20.90
C LEU A 106 -7.86 -1.23 20.45
N ASP A 107 -8.69 -1.77 21.35
CA ASP A 107 -10.09 -2.09 21.08
C ASP A 107 -10.90 -0.86 20.67
N ALA A 108 -10.66 0.28 21.33
CA ALA A 108 -11.31 1.55 20.97
C ALA A 108 -10.78 2.10 19.63
N LEU A 109 -9.48 1.95 19.33
CA LEU A 109 -8.90 2.33 18.04
C LEU A 109 -9.57 1.52 16.92
N VAL A 110 -9.63 0.20 17.07
CA VAL A 110 -10.25 -0.70 16.08
C VAL A 110 -11.68 -0.27 15.77
N ARG A 111 -12.51 -0.01 16.79
CA ARG A 111 -13.90 0.43 16.55
C ARG A 111 -14.01 1.80 15.86
N THR A 112 -13.25 2.78 16.36
CA THR A 112 -13.34 4.16 15.85
C THR A 112 -12.77 4.30 14.45
N GLN A 113 -11.66 3.63 14.17
CA GLN A 113 -10.99 3.70 12.87
C GLN A 113 -11.67 2.81 11.81
N ALA A 114 -12.27 1.68 12.19
CA ALA A 114 -13.11 0.92 11.28
C ALA A 114 -14.33 1.74 10.82
N ALA A 115 -14.96 2.48 11.74
CA ALA A 115 -16.04 3.41 11.39
C ALA A 115 -15.57 4.55 10.47
N ALA A 116 -14.28 4.91 10.50
CA ALA A 116 -13.66 5.88 9.59
C ALA A 116 -13.20 5.27 8.25
N GLY A 117 -13.33 3.95 8.07
CA GLY A 117 -12.94 3.24 6.85
C GLY A 117 -11.50 2.71 6.82
N ASN A 118 -10.71 2.90 7.87
CA ASN A 118 -9.27 2.57 7.94
C ASN A 118 -9.03 1.09 8.30
N HIS A 119 -9.67 0.16 7.59
CA HIS A 119 -9.68 -1.25 7.95
C HIS A 119 -8.33 -1.93 7.70
N ASP A 120 -7.62 -1.61 6.61
CA ASP A 120 -6.33 -2.24 6.28
C ASP A 120 -5.24 -1.76 7.26
N GLU A 121 -5.25 -0.48 7.63
CA GLU A 121 -4.39 0.07 8.68
C GLU A 121 -4.57 -0.66 10.01
N LEU A 122 -5.82 -1.01 10.35
CA LEU A 122 -6.15 -1.74 11.57
C LEU A 122 -5.74 -3.22 11.51
N ILE A 123 -5.84 -3.86 10.34
CA ILE A 123 -5.33 -5.23 10.14
C ILE A 123 -3.83 -5.25 10.43
N HIS A 124 -3.08 -4.32 9.82
CA HIS A 124 -1.63 -4.19 10.03
C HIS A 124 -1.29 -3.90 11.48
N LEU A 125 -1.90 -2.86 12.08
CA LEU A 125 -1.65 -2.49 13.47
C LEU A 125 -1.93 -3.64 14.45
N VAL A 126 -3.02 -4.39 14.24
CA VAL A 126 -3.35 -5.53 15.12
C VAL A 126 -2.39 -6.70 14.89
N ALA A 127 -1.99 -6.98 13.65
CA ALA A 127 -0.98 -8.01 13.38
C ALA A 127 0.34 -7.69 14.08
N ASP A 128 0.83 -6.46 13.91
CA ASP A 128 2.08 -5.97 14.50
C ASP A 128 2.01 -5.94 16.05
N TYR A 129 0.93 -5.39 16.62
CA TYR A 129 0.75 -5.36 18.09
C TYR A 129 0.76 -6.75 18.74
N PHE A 130 0.27 -7.77 18.04
CA PHE A 130 0.23 -9.15 18.53
C PHE A 130 1.37 -10.02 17.99
N ASP A 131 2.36 -9.44 17.30
CA ASP A 131 3.52 -10.14 16.73
C ASP A 131 3.10 -11.32 15.84
N LEU A 132 2.11 -11.07 14.95
CA LEU A 132 1.68 -12.03 13.94
C LEU A 132 2.58 -11.95 12.71
N ASP A 133 3.26 -13.06 12.41
CA ASP A 133 3.98 -13.19 11.14
C ASP A 133 2.99 -13.42 9.99
N LEU A 134 2.86 -12.42 9.11
CA LEU A 134 1.96 -12.43 7.96
C LEU A 134 2.63 -12.97 6.69
N GLN A 135 3.93 -13.26 6.68
CA GLN A 135 4.65 -13.58 5.44
C GLN A 135 4.51 -15.05 5.00
N PRO A 136 4.63 -16.07 5.88
CA PRO A 136 4.70 -17.46 5.46
C PRO A 136 3.45 -17.91 4.71
N GLY A 137 3.61 -18.14 3.40
CA GLY A 137 2.55 -18.68 2.54
C GLY A 137 1.33 -17.78 2.34
N THR A 138 1.44 -16.49 2.69
CA THR A 138 0.35 -15.51 2.59
C THR A 138 0.80 -14.33 1.74
N LEU A 139 0.04 -14.02 0.69
CA LEU A 139 0.34 -12.94 -0.24
C LEU A 139 -0.19 -11.58 0.24
N SER A 140 -1.42 -11.57 0.80
CA SER A 140 -2.11 -10.37 1.27
C SER A 140 -3.10 -10.72 2.39
N VAL A 141 -3.29 -9.77 3.31
CA VAL A 141 -4.35 -9.78 4.34
C VAL A 141 -5.11 -8.46 4.24
N ARG A 142 -6.37 -8.50 3.81
CA ARG A 142 -7.10 -7.28 3.43
C ARG A 142 -8.55 -7.27 3.88
N PHE A 143 -9.12 -6.08 3.99
CA PHE A 143 -10.53 -5.91 4.27
C PHE A 143 -11.41 -6.20 3.04
N ASP A 144 -12.50 -6.93 3.25
CA ASP A 144 -13.57 -7.13 2.28
C ASP A 144 -14.92 -6.76 2.90
N ALA A 145 -15.48 -5.64 2.46
CA ALA A 145 -16.76 -5.13 2.96
C ALA A 145 -17.96 -6.02 2.59
N THR A 146 -17.82 -6.87 1.57
CA THR A 146 -18.88 -7.77 1.08
C THR A 146 -18.84 -9.14 1.75
N LEU A 147 -17.76 -9.46 2.46
CA LEU A 147 -17.60 -10.73 3.14
C LEU A 147 -18.56 -10.82 4.33
N THR A 148 -19.52 -11.74 4.23
CA THR A 148 -20.50 -12.01 5.29
C THR A 148 -19.90 -12.79 6.46
N ALA A 149 -18.85 -13.57 6.21
CA ALA A 149 -18.08 -14.27 7.23
C ALA A 149 -17.15 -13.31 8.00
N VAL A 150 -16.64 -13.76 9.16
CA VAL A 150 -15.65 -12.99 9.95
C VAL A 150 -14.33 -12.86 9.20
N SER A 151 -13.92 -13.94 8.54
CA SER A 151 -12.71 -14.02 7.72
C SER A 151 -12.86 -15.15 6.71
N GLY A 152 -12.09 -15.08 5.62
CA GLY A 152 -11.99 -16.12 4.62
C GLY A 152 -10.57 -16.18 4.05
N THR A 153 -10.26 -17.31 3.43
CA THR A 153 -9.03 -17.54 2.69
C THR A 153 -9.41 -17.98 1.29
N SER A 154 -8.82 -17.32 0.30
CA SER A 154 -8.71 -17.84 -1.06
C SER A 154 -7.24 -18.05 -1.40
N PHE A 155 -6.98 -18.68 -2.53
CA PHE A 155 -5.62 -18.92 -3.02
C PHE A 155 -5.48 -18.26 -4.39
N ASP A 156 -4.31 -17.69 -4.66
CA ASP A 156 -3.91 -17.40 -6.04
C ASP A 156 -3.64 -18.72 -6.81
N GLY A 157 -3.35 -18.66 -8.11
CA GLY A 157 -3.09 -19.88 -8.87
C GLY A 157 -1.71 -20.49 -8.59
N LEU A 158 -0.90 -19.85 -7.73
CA LEU A 158 0.38 -20.37 -7.23
C LEU A 158 0.26 -21.05 -5.86
N GLY A 159 -0.91 -20.94 -5.20
CA GLY A 159 -1.16 -21.54 -3.90
C GLY A 159 -0.87 -20.65 -2.68
N LEU A 160 -0.53 -19.38 -2.90
CA LEU A 160 -0.36 -18.39 -1.84
C LEU A 160 -1.72 -17.89 -1.35
N LYS A 161 -1.84 -17.68 -0.04
CA LYS A 161 -3.11 -17.25 0.56
C LYS A 161 -3.41 -15.79 0.28
N LEU A 162 -4.65 -15.52 -0.05
CA LEU A 162 -5.28 -14.21 -0.03
C LEU A 162 -6.29 -14.23 1.11
N ILE A 163 -5.92 -13.64 2.23
CA ILE A 163 -6.76 -13.61 3.44
C ILE A 163 -7.67 -12.38 3.36
N THR A 164 -8.97 -12.59 3.43
CA THR A 164 -9.96 -11.53 3.53
C THR A 164 -10.57 -11.47 4.92
N ILE A 165 -10.69 -10.26 5.45
CA ILE A 165 -11.27 -9.98 6.76
C ILE A 165 -12.58 -9.22 6.57
N GLY A 166 -13.66 -9.73 7.15
CA GLY A 166 -14.99 -9.15 7.03
C GLY A 166 -15.30 -8.14 8.15
N PRO A 167 -16.36 -7.32 8.00
CA PRO A 167 -16.72 -6.28 8.97
C PRO A 167 -16.91 -6.79 10.40
N ALA A 168 -17.39 -8.03 10.57
CA ALA A 168 -17.63 -8.63 11.87
C ALA A 168 -16.36 -8.82 12.73
N ALA A 169 -15.17 -8.86 12.12
CA ALA A 169 -13.90 -8.96 12.83
C ALA A 169 -13.51 -7.67 13.57
N PHE A 170 -13.97 -6.50 13.09
CA PHE A 170 -13.58 -5.17 13.57
C PHE A 170 -14.35 -4.69 14.82
N ARG A 171 -14.97 -5.61 15.56
CA ARG A 171 -15.66 -5.29 16.82
C ARG A 171 -14.69 -4.89 17.94
N ASN A 172 -13.49 -5.47 17.95
CA ASN A 172 -12.39 -5.20 18.88
C ASN A 172 -11.10 -5.85 18.37
N ALA A 173 -9.95 -5.50 18.95
CA ALA A 173 -8.65 -5.95 18.49
C ALA A 173 -8.47 -7.46 18.64
N ARG A 174 -9.00 -8.03 19.73
CA ARG A 174 -8.93 -9.48 19.96
C ARG A 174 -9.67 -10.28 18.90
N ALA A 175 -10.85 -9.81 18.46
CA ALA A 175 -11.63 -10.48 17.43
C ALA A 175 -10.92 -10.39 16.07
N LEU A 176 -10.34 -9.23 15.74
CA LEU A 176 -9.53 -9.06 14.54
C LEU A 176 -8.31 -9.97 14.54
N PHE A 177 -7.56 -10.03 15.65
CA PHE A 177 -6.45 -10.96 15.83
C PHE A 177 -6.86 -12.42 15.63
N VAL A 178 -7.96 -12.86 16.26
CA VAL A 178 -8.44 -14.24 16.12
C VAL A 178 -8.84 -14.55 14.68
N ALA A 179 -9.44 -13.59 13.98
CA ALA A 179 -9.83 -13.72 12.58
C ALA A 179 -8.61 -13.91 11.67
N ILE A 180 -7.59 -13.06 11.82
CA ILE A 180 -6.33 -13.15 11.04
C ILE A 180 -5.62 -14.47 11.34
N ARG A 181 -5.36 -14.76 12.62
CA ARG A 181 -4.65 -15.97 13.03
C ARG A 181 -5.33 -17.25 12.55
N LYS A 182 -6.66 -17.32 12.63
CA LYS A 182 -7.41 -18.47 12.12
C LYS A 182 -7.06 -18.79 10.66
N GLN A 183 -6.93 -17.77 9.82
CA GLN A 183 -6.63 -17.96 8.39
C GLN A 183 -5.13 -18.21 8.15
N LEU A 184 -4.25 -17.63 8.97
CA LEU A 184 -2.82 -17.98 8.95
C LEU A 184 -2.58 -19.46 9.30
N ASP A 185 -3.35 -20.01 10.24
CA ASP A 185 -3.25 -21.42 10.66
C ASP A 185 -3.81 -22.42 9.61
N GLU A 186 -4.55 -21.97 8.59
CA GLU A 186 -4.99 -22.84 7.49
C GLU A 186 -3.78 -23.29 6.65
N PRO A 187 -3.70 -24.51 6.13
CA PRO A 187 -2.57 -24.92 5.31
C PRO A 187 -2.58 -24.19 3.95
N SER A 188 -1.42 -23.76 3.47
CA SER A 188 -1.27 -23.34 2.06
C SER A 188 -1.39 -24.54 1.13
N PHE A 189 -2.00 -24.35 -0.04
CA PHE A 189 -2.15 -25.40 -1.03
C PHE A 189 -1.22 -25.15 -2.21
N PHE A 190 -0.07 -25.81 -2.21
CA PHE A 190 0.85 -25.74 -3.33
C PHE A 190 0.71 -26.98 -4.23
N GLY A 191 0.95 -26.80 -5.53
CA GLY A 191 0.97 -27.90 -6.49
C GLY A 191 2.03 -28.96 -6.15
N ALA A 192 1.82 -30.19 -6.61
CA ALA A 192 2.82 -31.24 -6.47
C ALA A 192 4.10 -30.88 -7.25
N SER A 193 5.25 -30.90 -6.58
CA SER A 193 6.55 -30.70 -7.22
C SER A 193 7.13 -32.02 -7.73
N GLY A 194 7.75 -31.99 -8.92
CA GLY A 194 8.55 -33.11 -9.42
C GLY A 194 9.87 -33.27 -8.66
N PRO A 195 10.63 -34.37 -8.87
CA PRO A 195 11.99 -34.46 -8.37
C PRO A 195 12.88 -33.35 -8.97
N PRO A 196 13.85 -32.82 -8.21
CA PRO A 196 14.73 -31.77 -8.72
C PRO A 196 15.57 -32.31 -9.90
N PRO A 197 15.70 -31.53 -10.99
CA PRO A 197 16.65 -31.81 -12.04
C PRO A 197 18.08 -31.96 -11.50
N GLN A 198 18.96 -32.59 -12.27
CA GLN A 198 20.38 -32.75 -11.92
C GLN A 198 21.23 -32.13 -13.03
N ILE A 199 21.09 -30.82 -13.21
CA ILE A 199 21.77 -30.05 -14.26
C ILE A 199 23.11 -29.53 -13.75
N LEU A 200 23.12 -29.02 -12.52
CA LEU A 200 24.31 -28.55 -11.81
C LEU A 200 24.88 -29.67 -10.94
N THR A 201 26.16 -29.57 -10.59
CA THR A 201 26.70 -30.33 -9.45
C THR A 201 26.14 -29.80 -8.13
N ASP A 202 26.21 -30.61 -7.06
CA ASP A 202 25.73 -30.20 -5.72
C ASP A 202 26.39 -28.91 -5.22
N ALA A 203 27.68 -28.74 -5.50
CA ALA A 203 28.44 -27.54 -5.12
C ALA A 203 27.96 -26.31 -5.89
N GLU A 204 27.79 -26.41 -7.21
CA GLU A 204 27.28 -25.31 -8.04
C GLU A 204 25.85 -24.94 -7.68
N ALA A 205 24.98 -25.93 -7.42
CA ALA A 205 23.61 -25.67 -6.99
C ALA A 205 23.56 -24.96 -5.64
N LYS A 206 24.43 -25.34 -4.70
CA LYS A 206 24.57 -24.66 -3.42
C LYS A 206 25.09 -23.22 -3.57
N ASP A 207 26.13 -23.01 -4.36
CA ASP A 207 26.70 -21.68 -4.59
C ASP A 207 25.68 -20.76 -5.28
N ALA A 208 24.91 -21.29 -6.23
CA ALA A 208 23.84 -20.55 -6.89
C ALA A 208 22.69 -20.22 -5.93
N ALA A 209 22.30 -21.15 -5.06
CA ALA A 209 21.30 -20.93 -4.02
C ALA A 209 21.73 -19.81 -3.05
N ASP A 210 22.97 -19.88 -2.55
CA ASP A 210 23.53 -18.88 -1.63
C ASP A 210 23.59 -17.49 -2.32
N ALA A 211 23.99 -17.42 -3.60
CA ALA A 211 24.00 -16.18 -4.38
C ALA A 211 22.59 -15.58 -4.57
N ASN A 212 21.61 -16.39 -4.96
CA ASN A 212 20.23 -15.95 -5.13
C ASN A 212 19.58 -15.50 -3.83
N SER A 213 19.91 -16.13 -2.70
CA SER A 213 19.40 -15.73 -1.38
C SER A 213 19.85 -14.33 -0.94
N GLY A 214 20.93 -13.81 -1.53
CA GLY A 214 21.35 -12.41 -1.35
C GLY A 214 20.46 -11.41 -2.08
N VAL A 215 19.66 -11.87 -3.06
CA VAL A 215 18.77 -11.04 -3.89
C VAL A 215 17.32 -11.17 -3.43
N PHE A 216 16.84 -12.39 -3.17
CA PHE A 216 15.46 -12.63 -2.74
C PHE A 216 15.37 -12.77 -1.23
N GLN A 217 14.78 -11.76 -0.58
CA GLN A 217 14.59 -11.73 0.87
C GLN A 217 13.14 -12.02 1.26
N ASP A 218 12.19 -11.90 0.33
CA ASP A 218 10.77 -12.17 0.57
C ASP A 218 10.42 -13.62 0.20
N SER A 219 10.06 -14.42 1.20
CA SER A 219 9.62 -15.81 1.00
C SER A 219 8.42 -15.96 0.04
N ARG A 220 7.58 -14.92 -0.09
CA ARG A 220 6.43 -14.89 -1.01
C ARG A 220 6.89 -14.79 -2.46
N SER A 221 7.90 -13.96 -2.72
CA SER A 221 8.56 -13.84 -4.03
C SER A 221 9.22 -15.16 -4.42
N VAL A 222 9.90 -15.80 -3.46
CA VAL A 222 10.52 -17.10 -3.68
C VAL A 222 9.49 -18.18 -4.00
N HIS A 223 8.37 -18.26 -3.27
CA HIS A 223 7.29 -19.19 -3.60
C HIS A 223 6.76 -18.97 -5.01
N ALA A 224 6.62 -17.72 -5.44
CA ALA A 224 6.15 -17.41 -6.78
C ALA A 224 7.16 -17.87 -7.86
N VAL A 225 8.47 -17.68 -7.63
CA VAL A 225 9.54 -18.26 -8.48
C VAL A 225 9.44 -19.79 -8.51
N GLN A 226 9.33 -20.43 -7.35
CA GLN A 226 9.24 -21.89 -7.24
C GLN A 226 8.02 -22.44 -7.98
N ALA A 227 6.86 -21.80 -7.85
CA ALA A 227 5.63 -22.21 -8.52
C ALA A 227 5.69 -22.02 -10.04
N VAL A 228 6.37 -20.99 -10.54
CA VAL A 228 6.62 -20.80 -11.98
C VAL A 228 7.51 -21.92 -12.53
N LEU A 229 8.56 -22.28 -11.78
CA LEU A 229 9.55 -23.28 -12.18
C LEU A 229 9.09 -24.73 -11.93
N GLY A 230 8.02 -24.94 -11.17
CA GLY A 230 7.59 -26.27 -10.72
C GLY A 230 8.45 -26.88 -9.61
N ALA A 231 9.22 -26.04 -8.91
CA ALA A 231 10.03 -26.42 -7.77
C ALA A 231 9.17 -26.62 -6.51
N LYS A 232 9.74 -27.26 -5.49
CA LYS A 232 9.08 -27.42 -4.19
C LYS A 232 8.93 -26.04 -3.53
N PRO A 233 7.75 -25.71 -2.96
CA PRO A 233 7.46 -24.42 -2.33
C PRO A 233 8.09 -24.35 -0.92
N THR A 234 9.40 -24.18 -0.84
CA THR A 234 10.11 -24.07 0.45
C THR A 234 10.15 -22.63 0.98
N GLY A 235 9.89 -21.64 0.11
CA GLY A 235 9.99 -20.22 0.45
C GLY A 235 11.42 -19.73 0.59
N GLN A 236 12.40 -20.56 0.19
CA GLN A 236 13.83 -20.26 0.18
C GLN A 236 14.43 -20.70 -1.17
N ILE A 237 15.33 -19.91 -1.73
CA ILE A 237 16.08 -20.33 -2.92
C ILE A 237 17.14 -21.33 -2.44
N ASP A 238 16.74 -22.60 -2.34
CA ASP A 238 17.60 -23.72 -1.97
C ASP A 238 18.27 -24.35 -3.20
N ALA A 239 19.16 -25.33 -2.96
CA ALA A 239 19.88 -26.03 -4.02
C ALA A 239 18.93 -26.72 -5.02
N ASP A 240 17.80 -27.25 -4.55
CA ASP A 240 16.77 -27.84 -5.42
C ASP A 240 16.17 -26.77 -6.34
N THR A 241 15.83 -25.59 -5.80
CA THR A 241 15.32 -24.46 -6.57
C THR A 241 16.35 -24.00 -7.61
N ALA A 242 17.64 -23.95 -7.24
CA ALA A 242 18.72 -23.64 -8.17
C ALA A 242 18.81 -24.64 -9.35
N GLN A 243 18.56 -25.93 -9.10
CA GLN A 243 18.49 -26.94 -10.17
C GLN A 243 17.33 -26.69 -11.14
N PHE A 244 16.17 -26.28 -10.64
CA PHE A 244 15.03 -25.91 -11.49
C PHE A 244 15.30 -24.63 -12.30
N ILE A 245 16.00 -23.65 -11.73
CA ILE A 245 16.46 -22.45 -12.46
C ILE A 245 17.41 -22.89 -13.59
N ALA A 246 18.40 -23.71 -13.28
CA ALA A 246 19.37 -24.24 -14.24
C ALA A 246 18.70 -25.04 -15.37
N ALA A 247 17.70 -25.87 -15.05
CA ALA A 247 16.92 -26.59 -16.05
C ALA A 247 16.11 -25.64 -16.96
N SER A 248 15.52 -24.59 -16.40
CA SER A 248 14.83 -23.55 -17.17
C SER A 248 15.77 -22.83 -18.14
N GLN A 249 16.96 -22.46 -17.66
CA GLN A 249 18.04 -21.87 -18.46
C GLN A 249 18.49 -22.80 -19.60
N GLN A 250 18.77 -24.07 -19.29
CA GLN A 250 19.15 -25.06 -20.28
C GLN A 250 18.06 -25.26 -21.35
N GLY A 251 16.79 -25.33 -20.95
CA GLY A 251 15.65 -25.47 -21.86
C GLY A 251 15.49 -24.27 -22.82
N ARG A 252 16.10 -23.13 -22.49
CA ARG A 252 16.13 -21.91 -23.32
C ARG A 252 17.42 -21.76 -24.13
N GLY A 253 18.35 -22.71 -24.02
CA GLY A 253 19.63 -22.67 -24.71
C GLY A 253 20.60 -21.64 -24.15
N VAL A 254 20.44 -21.20 -22.90
CA VAL A 254 21.42 -20.38 -22.17
C VAL A 254 22.22 -21.25 -21.20
N MET A 255 23.39 -20.77 -20.78
CA MET A 255 24.25 -21.50 -19.86
C MET A 255 23.51 -21.74 -18.52
N PRO A 256 23.39 -22.99 -18.05
CA PRO A 256 22.69 -23.29 -16.80
C PRO A 256 23.58 -22.94 -15.61
N THR A 257 23.38 -21.77 -15.02
CA THR A 257 24.12 -21.32 -13.83
C THR A 257 23.35 -21.55 -12.54
N GLY A 258 22.02 -21.76 -12.63
CA GLY A 258 21.13 -21.79 -11.46
C GLY A 258 20.87 -20.41 -10.84
N LEU A 259 21.49 -19.36 -11.38
CA LEU A 259 21.28 -17.98 -10.93
C LEU A 259 20.03 -17.40 -11.57
N LEU A 260 19.20 -16.75 -10.77
CA LEU A 260 18.05 -15.99 -11.25
C LEU A 260 18.52 -14.57 -11.58
N ASP A 261 19.19 -14.39 -12.72
CA ASP A 261 19.59 -13.08 -13.21
C ASP A 261 18.42 -12.33 -13.88
N GLU A 262 18.64 -11.06 -14.27
CA GLU A 262 17.59 -10.23 -14.87
C GLU A 262 16.94 -10.89 -16.11
N PRO A 263 17.68 -11.42 -17.11
CA PRO A 263 17.05 -12.11 -18.24
C PRO A 263 16.17 -13.29 -17.82
N GLN A 264 16.61 -14.10 -16.86
CA GLN A 264 15.82 -15.22 -16.36
C GLN A 264 14.59 -14.75 -15.56
N LEU A 265 14.72 -13.67 -14.79
CA LEU A 265 13.62 -13.03 -14.07
C LEU A 265 12.56 -12.48 -15.02
N LEU A 266 12.94 -11.77 -16.09
CA LEU A 266 11.98 -11.22 -17.06
C LEU A 266 11.09 -12.31 -17.66
N LYS A 267 11.61 -13.54 -17.74
CA LYS A 267 10.84 -14.70 -18.18
C LYS A 267 9.93 -15.29 -17.11
N VAL A 268 10.30 -15.19 -15.83
CA VAL A 268 9.39 -15.49 -14.72
C VAL A 268 8.24 -14.48 -14.72
N VAL A 269 8.54 -13.19 -14.90
CA VAL A 269 7.55 -12.10 -15.04
C VAL A 269 6.62 -12.34 -16.22
N GLU A 270 7.16 -12.67 -17.41
CA GLU A 270 6.37 -12.99 -18.61
C GLU A 270 5.40 -14.16 -18.36
N GLU A 271 5.85 -15.20 -17.65
CA GLU A 271 5.01 -16.35 -17.33
C GLU A 271 3.91 -16.01 -16.32
N LEU A 272 4.19 -15.18 -15.31
CA LEU A 272 3.18 -14.71 -14.36
C LEU A 272 2.14 -13.82 -15.01
N LEU A 273 2.55 -12.93 -15.92
CA LEU A 273 1.63 -12.14 -16.75
C LEU A 273 0.71 -13.05 -17.57
N ARG A 274 1.27 -14.09 -18.19
CA ARG A 274 0.51 -15.05 -19.00
C ARG A 274 -0.50 -15.86 -18.17
N ARG A 275 -0.18 -16.17 -16.92
CA ARG A 275 -1.06 -16.89 -15.99
C ARG A 275 -2.08 -15.98 -15.28
N GLY A 276 -1.87 -14.66 -15.29
CA GLY A 276 -2.70 -13.71 -14.55
C GLY A 276 -2.37 -13.63 -13.06
N GLU A 277 -1.19 -14.09 -12.64
CA GLU A 277 -0.76 -14.14 -11.24
C GLU A 277 -0.10 -12.81 -10.82
N LEU A 278 -0.91 -11.75 -10.88
CA LEU A 278 -0.39 -10.38 -10.86
C LEU A 278 0.04 -9.91 -9.46
N ASP A 279 -0.62 -10.35 -8.39
CA ASP A 279 -0.20 -10.03 -7.02
C ASP A 279 1.18 -10.65 -6.69
N ALA A 280 1.43 -11.88 -7.13
CA ALA A 280 2.71 -12.57 -6.98
C ALA A 280 3.82 -11.92 -7.83
N LEU A 281 3.49 -11.47 -9.05
CA LEU A 281 4.38 -10.71 -9.90
C LEU A 281 4.90 -9.46 -9.20
N VAL A 282 4.02 -8.67 -8.58
CA VAL A 282 4.44 -7.45 -7.88
C VAL A 282 5.47 -7.75 -6.81
N ARG A 283 5.27 -8.80 -6.01
CA ARG A 283 6.21 -9.19 -4.95
C ARG A 283 7.59 -9.56 -5.50
N ILE A 284 7.64 -10.38 -6.55
CA ILE A 284 8.91 -10.75 -7.20
C ILE A 284 9.67 -9.52 -7.68
N VAL A 285 8.98 -8.59 -8.35
CA VAL A 285 9.60 -7.37 -8.89
C VAL A 285 10.16 -6.51 -7.77
N VAL A 286 9.38 -6.30 -6.71
CA VAL A 286 9.78 -5.49 -5.56
C VAL A 286 11.00 -6.06 -4.87
N ASP A 287 11.01 -7.38 -4.62
CA ASP A 287 12.10 -8.07 -3.93
C ASP A 287 13.38 -8.04 -4.78
N PHE A 288 13.31 -8.51 -6.04
CA PHE A 288 14.49 -8.62 -6.91
C PHE A 288 15.16 -7.27 -7.18
N PHE A 289 14.37 -6.23 -7.48
CA PHE A 289 14.91 -4.90 -7.76
C PHE A 289 15.12 -4.06 -6.50
N THR A 290 14.85 -4.63 -5.31
CA THR A 290 14.96 -3.96 -4.02
C THR A 290 14.19 -2.63 -4.00
N ILE A 291 12.98 -2.63 -4.57
CA ILE A 291 12.13 -1.44 -4.64
C ILE A 291 11.69 -1.11 -3.20
N PRO A 292 11.94 0.11 -2.69
CA PRO A 292 11.59 0.43 -1.31
C PRO A 292 10.07 0.37 -1.07
N GLU A 293 9.62 -0.52 -0.18
CA GLU A 293 8.20 -0.65 0.23
C GLU A 293 7.72 0.44 1.21
N VAL A 294 8.39 1.60 1.21
CA VAL A 294 8.23 2.65 2.21
C VAL A 294 6.82 3.25 2.14
N GLY A 295 5.94 2.83 3.06
CA GLY A 295 4.58 3.34 3.17
C GLY A 295 3.50 2.46 2.58
N VAL A 296 3.86 1.32 1.97
CA VAL A 296 2.91 0.38 1.39
C VAL A 296 2.46 -0.60 2.47
N LEU A 297 1.15 -0.64 2.75
CA LEU A 297 0.53 -1.63 3.64
C LEU A 297 0.29 -2.96 2.92
N ASP A 298 -0.34 -2.85 1.76
CA ASP A 298 -0.79 -4.00 0.99
C ASP A 298 -0.86 -3.64 -0.49
N VAL A 299 -0.82 -4.68 -1.32
CA VAL A 299 -0.97 -4.59 -2.76
C VAL A 299 -2.14 -5.44 -3.20
N LYS A 300 -2.96 -4.90 -4.10
CA LYS A 300 -4.04 -5.61 -4.77
C LYS A 300 -3.96 -5.39 -6.26
N VAL A 301 -4.43 -6.37 -7.02
CA VAL A 301 -4.79 -6.17 -8.43
C VAL A 301 -6.31 -6.16 -8.62
N ASP A 302 -6.78 -5.17 -9.38
CA ASP A 302 -8.19 -4.93 -9.66
C ASP A 302 -8.35 -4.52 -11.14
N PRO A 303 -8.63 -5.48 -12.04
CA PRO A 303 -8.72 -5.21 -13.48
C PRO A 303 -9.76 -4.14 -13.84
N ASP A 304 -10.77 -3.92 -13.00
CA ASP A 304 -11.85 -2.97 -13.23
C ASP A 304 -11.52 -1.54 -12.75
N LEU A 305 -10.31 -1.30 -12.24
CA LEU A 305 -9.89 -0.01 -11.68
C LEU A 305 -9.97 1.16 -12.69
N GLY A 306 -9.90 0.87 -14.00
CA GLY A 306 -9.99 1.86 -15.08
C GLY A 306 -8.77 2.78 -15.23
N ARG A 307 -7.67 2.50 -14.52
CA ARG A 307 -6.37 3.20 -14.59
C ARG A 307 -5.24 2.23 -14.22
N ALA A 308 -4.00 2.61 -14.52
CA ALA A 308 -2.83 1.73 -14.29
C ALA A 308 -2.63 1.39 -12.81
N PHE A 309 -2.76 2.37 -11.91
CA PHE A 309 -2.78 2.12 -10.46
C PHE A 309 -3.53 3.22 -9.68
N ALA A 310 -3.81 2.91 -8.42
CA ALA A 310 -4.44 3.75 -7.43
C ALA A 310 -3.78 3.58 -6.08
N VAL A 311 -3.60 4.68 -5.36
CA VAL A 311 -3.17 4.67 -3.96
C VAL A 311 -4.37 5.08 -3.10
N ARG A 312 -4.78 4.19 -2.19
CA ARG A 312 -5.78 4.46 -1.16
C ARG A 312 -5.09 4.57 0.20
N SER A 313 -5.41 5.61 0.95
CA SER A 313 -4.80 5.88 2.25
C SER A 313 -5.72 6.78 3.08
N GLY A 314 -5.68 6.69 4.41
CA GLY A 314 -6.42 7.58 5.32
C GLY A 314 -6.05 9.08 5.23
N GLY A 315 -4.97 9.43 4.53
CA GLY A 315 -4.55 10.80 4.26
C GLY A 315 -3.09 10.93 3.80
N THR A 316 -2.59 12.17 3.70
CA THR A 316 -1.19 12.42 3.35
C THR A 316 -0.25 11.95 4.47
N GLY A 317 0.77 11.14 4.14
CA GLY A 317 1.72 10.59 5.13
C GLY A 317 1.27 9.33 5.85
N THR A 318 0.05 8.86 5.55
CA THR A 318 -0.50 7.64 6.12
C THR A 318 -0.04 6.43 5.30
N PRO A 319 0.03 5.24 5.92
CA PRO A 319 0.24 4.00 5.19
C PRO A 319 -0.84 3.82 4.10
N ALA A 320 -0.48 3.15 3.02
CA ALA A 320 -1.31 3.11 1.82
C ALA A 320 -1.47 1.70 1.26
N THR A 321 -2.68 1.38 0.82
CA THR A 321 -2.95 0.22 -0.03
C THR A 321 -2.77 0.64 -1.48
N LEU A 322 -1.93 -0.10 -2.20
CA LEU A 322 -1.69 0.10 -3.63
C LEU A 322 -2.57 -0.87 -4.42
N THR A 323 -3.38 -0.33 -5.33
CA THR A 323 -4.20 -1.15 -6.23
C THR A 323 -3.74 -0.94 -7.66
N PHE A 324 -3.24 -1.98 -8.31
CA PHE A 324 -2.96 -1.97 -9.73
C PHE A 324 -4.22 -2.30 -10.52
N GLY A 325 -4.40 -1.65 -11.66
CA GLY A 325 -5.43 -1.99 -12.63
C GLY A 325 -5.04 -3.19 -13.47
N THR A 326 -5.47 -3.21 -14.73
CA THR A 326 -4.93 -4.14 -15.72
C THR A 326 -3.43 -3.90 -15.89
N ILE A 327 -2.63 -4.88 -15.47
CA ILE A 327 -1.20 -4.92 -15.72
C ILE A 327 -0.98 -5.69 -17.02
N GLY A 328 -0.34 -5.05 -18.00
CA GLY A 328 -0.01 -5.66 -19.29
C GLY A 328 1.03 -4.84 -20.03
N GLY A 329 1.60 -5.40 -21.10
CA GLY A 329 2.68 -4.79 -21.86
C GLY A 329 3.94 -5.65 -21.85
N SER A 330 5.09 -5.03 -22.12
CA SER A 330 6.38 -5.70 -22.00
C SER A 330 6.74 -5.94 -20.53
N PRO A 331 7.51 -6.99 -20.20
CA PRO A 331 7.97 -7.21 -18.82
C PRO A 331 8.68 -6.00 -18.20
N ALA A 332 9.50 -5.29 -18.99
CA ALA A 332 10.18 -4.07 -18.55
C ALA A 332 9.18 -2.96 -18.18
N GLY A 333 8.16 -2.72 -19.00
CA GLY A 333 7.16 -1.69 -18.70
C GLY A 333 6.28 -2.02 -17.50
N VAL A 334 6.03 -3.31 -17.24
CA VAL A 334 5.36 -3.74 -16.01
C VAL A 334 6.23 -3.47 -14.78
N ILE A 335 7.54 -3.74 -14.86
CA ILE A 335 8.49 -3.46 -13.78
C ILE A 335 8.56 -1.96 -13.48
N HIS A 336 8.62 -1.14 -14.53
CA HIS A 336 8.61 0.32 -14.44
C HIS A 336 7.33 0.85 -13.80
N LEU A 337 6.16 0.37 -14.23
CA LEU A 337 4.87 0.71 -13.64
C LEU A 337 4.83 0.41 -12.14
N ILE A 338 5.36 -0.75 -11.73
CA ILE A 338 5.45 -1.13 -10.32
C ILE A 338 6.37 -0.16 -9.58
N ALA A 339 7.58 0.10 -10.08
CA ALA A 339 8.52 1.02 -9.45
C ALA A 339 7.93 2.44 -9.29
N HIS A 340 7.26 2.96 -10.32
CA HIS A 340 6.54 4.24 -10.28
C HIS A 340 5.47 4.24 -9.21
N ALA A 341 4.64 3.20 -9.14
CA ALA A 341 3.55 3.13 -8.19
C ALA A 341 4.03 3.14 -6.72
N TYR A 342 5.13 2.44 -6.43
CA TYR A 342 5.80 2.49 -5.13
C TYR A 342 6.43 3.86 -4.85
N GLU A 343 7.01 4.50 -5.85
CA GLU A 343 7.53 5.86 -5.74
C GLU A 343 6.42 6.90 -5.47
N ASP A 344 5.22 6.78 -6.06
CA ASP A 344 4.08 7.66 -5.73
C ASP A 344 3.68 7.52 -4.25
N VAL A 345 3.71 6.30 -3.69
CA VAL A 345 3.44 6.07 -2.26
C VAL A 345 4.51 6.75 -1.40
N ARG A 346 5.79 6.57 -1.74
CA ARG A 346 6.91 7.20 -1.01
C ARG A 346 6.80 8.72 -1.03
N LEU A 347 6.55 9.31 -2.19
CA LEU A 347 6.46 10.77 -2.36
C LEU A 347 5.17 11.36 -1.76
N ARG A 348 4.09 10.58 -1.62
CA ARG A 348 2.92 10.97 -0.81
C ARG A 348 3.30 11.15 0.65
N ARG A 349 4.23 10.34 1.17
CA ARG A 349 4.73 10.50 2.55
C ARG A 349 5.50 11.79 2.71
N GLU A 350 6.24 12.19 1.70
CA GLU A 350 6.95 13.48 1.63
C GLU A 350 6.02 14.68 1.37
N ARG A 351 4.71 14.45 1.21
CA ARG A 351 3.71 15.49 0.94
C ARG A 351 3.96 16.28 -0.35
N ARG A 352 4.61 15.65 -1.34
CA ARG A 352 4.80 16.24 -2.67
C ARG A 352 3.45 16.45 -3.37
N SER A 353 3.35 17.50 -4.20
CA SER A 353 2.17 17.75 -5.03
C SER A 353 1.90 16.61 -6.01
N ALA A 354 0.69 16.49 -6.51
CA ALA A 354 0.33 15.41 -7.42
C ALA A 354 1.18 15.40 -8.71
N ASP A 355 1.51 16.57 -9.27
CA ASP A 355 2.34 16.66 -10.47
C ASP A 355 3.81 16.39 -10.16
N ALA A 356 4.32 16.83 -8.99
CA ALA A 356 5.67 16.49 -8.54
C ALA A 356 5.85 14.98 -8.40
N ARG A 357 4.86 14.30 -7.81
CA ARG A 357 4.88 12.84 -7.68
C ARG A 357 4.91 12.14 -9.03
N ARG A 358 4.05 12.55 -9.96
CA ARG A 358 4.01 11.95 -11.31
C ARG A 358 5.30 12.19 -12.06
N PHE A 359 5.86 13.40 -12.03
CA PHE A 359 7.14 13.70 -12.66
C PHE A 359 8.26 12.81 -12.11
N LEU A 360 8.37 12.70 -10.78
CA LEU A 360 9.39 11.87 -10.14
C LEU A 360 9.15 10.37 -10.33
N GLY A 361 7.90 9.92 -10.43
CA GLY A 361 7.55 8.56 -10.84
C GLY A 361 8.06 8.24 -12.25
N TYR A 362 7.74 9.09 -13.24
CA TYR A 362 8.26 8.92 -14.61
C TYR A 362 9.80 9.04 -14.68
N LYS A 363 10.42 9.84 -13.81
CA LYS A 363 11.88 9.89 -13.69
C LYS A 363 12.45 8.51 -13.36
N VAL A 364 11.85 7.77 -12.42
CA VAL A 364 12.30 6.41 -12.06
C VAL A 364 12.27 5.49 -13.28
N GLU A 365 11.18 5.53 -14.05
CA GLU A 365 11.02 4.75 -15.29
C GLU A 365 12.08 5.12 -16.34
N ILE A 366 12.27 6.42 -16.59
CA ILE A 366 13.22 6.94 -17.61
C ILE A 366 14.67 6.60 -17.26
N LEU A 367 15.08 6.80 -16.01
CA LEU A 367 16.46 6.55 -15.60
C LEU A 367 16.76 5.05 -15.62
N SER A 368 15.77 4.22 -15.29
CA SER A 368 15.88 2.76 -15.21
C SER A 368 17.07 2.33 -14.35
N ASP A 369 17.36 3.06 -13.26
CA ASP A 369 18.48 2.72 -12.38
C ASP A 369 18.22 1.35 -11.76
N ARG A 370 19.02 0.36 -12.15
CA ARG A 370 18.86 -1.06 -11.82
C ARG A 370 17.58 -1.71 -12.34
N LEU A 371 16.83 -1.06 -13.23
CA LEU A 371 15.65 -1.63 -13.88
C LEU A 371 15.97 -2.00 -15.34
N PRO A 372 15.30 -3.01 -15.92
CA PRO A 372 15.49 -3.37 -17.33
C PRO A 372 15.10 -2.22 -18.25
N GLU A 373 15.86 -2.01 -19.32
CA GLU A 373 15.50 -0.99 -20.30
C GLU A 373 14.23 -1.37 -21.07
N GLU A 374 13.26 -0.45 -21.13
CA GLU A 374 12.06 -0.61 -21.96
C GLU A 374 12.32 -0.61 -23.47
N ASP A 375 11.28 -0.84 -24.26
CA ASP A 375 11.38 -0.54 -25.69
C ASP A 375 11.34 0.97 -25.95
N VAL A 376 11.75 1.39 -27.15
CA VAL A 376 11.77 2.82 -27.52
C VAL A 376 10.38 3.46 -27.42
N PRO A 377 9.28 2.83 -27.85
CA PRO A 377 7.94 3.38 -27.68
C PRO A 377 7.54 3.64 -26.22
N GLY A 378 7.78 2.69 -25.31
CA GLY A 378 7.53 2.87 -23.88
C GLY A 378 8.32 4.04 -23.32
N PHE A 379 9.63 4.05 -23.58
CA PHE A 379 10.51 5.13 -23.13
C PHE A 379 10.08 6.52 -23.64
N VAL A 380 9.66 6.64 -24.90
CA VAL A 380 9.18 7.90 -25.48
C VAL A 380 7.87 8.36 -24.83
N SER A 381 6.98 7.42 -24.51
CA SER A 381 5.74 7.70 -23.77
C SER A 381 6.06 8.31 -22.40
N ASP A 382 6.94 7.67 -21.63
CA ASP A 382 7.27 8.11 -20.27
C ASP A 382 8.04 9.42 -20.27
N ALA A 383 8.99 9.60 -21.19
CA ALA A 383 9.68 10.88 -21.40
C ALA A 383 8.70 12.01 -21.75
N THR A 384 7.72 11.74 -22.60
CA THR A 384 6.69 12.75 -22.92
C THR A 384 5.86 13.10 -21.69
N ALA A 385 5.41 12.10 -20.94
CA ALA A 385 4.61 12.30 -19.74
C ALA A 385 5.39 13.00 -18.62
N ALA A 386 6.67 12.67 -18.43
CA ALA A 386 7.56 13.34 -17.47
C ALA A 386 7.68 14.83 -17.78
N LEU A 387 7.95 15.18 -19.05
CA LEU A 387 8.06 16.57 -19.46
C LEU A 387 6.76 17.35 -19.22
N ASP A 388 5.63 16.76 -19.60
CA ASP A 388 4.32 17.40 -19.40
C ASP A 388 4.03 17.64 -17.92
N ARG A 389 4.41 16.70 -17.04
CA ARG A 389 4.26 16.85 -15.59
C ARG A 389 5.20 17.89 -15.00
N PHE A 390 6.45 17.93 -15.43
CA PHE A 390 7.39 18.95 -15.00
C PHE A 390 6.91 20.36 -15.37
N LEU A 391 6.40 20.54 -16.59
CA LEU A 391 5.86 21.83 -17.05
C LEU A 391 4.57 22.24 -16.35
N ALA A 392 3.83 21.30 -15.78
CA ALA A 392 2.61 21.57 -14.99
C ALA A 392 2.90 21.99 -13.54
N LEU A 393 4.14 21.78 -13.05
CA LEU A 393 4.56 22.24 -11.72
C LEU A 393 4.51 23.75 -11.61
N ASP A 394 4.24 24.25 -10.40
CA ASP A 394 4.46 25.66 -10.11
C ASP A 394 5.96 26.02 -10.16
N VAL A 395 6.27 27.31 -10.28
CA VAL A 395 7.65 27.78 -10.41
C VAL A 395 8.52 27.38 -9.22
N ALA A 396 7.98 27.35 -8.01
CA ALA A 396 8.75 27.00 -6.82
C ALA A 396 9.11 25.51 -6.83
N GLU A 397 8.18 24.64 -7.22
CA GLU A 397 8.42 23.22 -7.41
C GLU A 397 9.35 22.93 -8.59
N GLN A 398 9.23 23.65 -9.70
CA GLN A 398 10.18 23.53 -10.82
C GLN A 398 11.61 23.88 -10.40
N ILE A 399 11.79 24.88 -9.54
CA ILE A 399 13.10 25.23 -8.99
C ILE A 399 13.62 24.10 -8.09
N ASP A 400 12.77 23.59 -7.19
CA ASP A 400 13.13 22.50 -6.27
C ASP A 400 13.51 21.21 -7.02
N LEU A 401 12.83 20.93 -8.13
CA LEU A 401 13.00 19.71 -8.92
C LEU A 401 13.85 19.90 -10.18
N TRP A 402 14.53 21.05 -10.34
CA TRP A 402 15.29 21.36 -11.55
C TRP A 402 16.43 20.35 -11.80
N GLU A 403 17.17 19.96 -10.76
CA GLU A 403 18.27 18.99 -10.89
C GLU A 403 17.74 17.62 -11.37
N ALA A 404 16.62 17.17 -10.82
CA ALA A 404 15.95 15.95 -11.24
C ALA A 404 15.48 16.03 -12.72
N PHE A 405 15.03 17.20 -13.16
CA PHE A 405 14.69 17.44 -14.57
C PHE A 405 15.92 17.39 -15.48
N VAL A 406 17.04 18.00 -15.09
CA VAL A 406 18.28 17.97 -15.85
C VAL A 406 18.79 16.53 -16.02
N GLU A 407 18.73 15.73 -14.97
CA GLU A 407 19.09 14.30 -15.00
C GLU A 407 18.20 13.52 -15.98
N THR A 408 16.87 13.68 -15.86
CA THR A 408 15.88 13.08 -16.76
C THR A 408 16.15 13.46 -18.23
N ARG A 409 16.39 14.76 -18.48
CA ARG A 409 16.74 15.29 -19.81
C ARG A 409 18.02 14.67 -20.36
N GLY A 410 19.04 14.48 -19.52
CA GLY A 410 20.31 13.86 -19.90
C GLY A 410 20.14 12.41 -20.37
N LYS A 411 19.31 11.62 -19.69
CA LYS A 411 18.99 10.25 -20.10
C LYS A 411 18.17 10.21 -21.40
N VAL A 412 17.18 11.10 -21.56
CA VAL A 412 16.42 11.22 -22.82
C VAL A 412 17.34 11.57 -23.99
N GLN A 413 18.30 12.47 -23.79
CA GLN A 413 19.34 12.81 -24.75
C GLN A 413 20.17 11.60 -25.17
N GLN A 414 20.70 10.89 -24.17
CA GLN A 414 21.55 9.73 -24.38
C GLN A 414 20.83 8.65 -25.19
N ARG A 415 19.56 8.38 -24.84
CA ARG A 415 18.82 7.25 -25.41
C ARG A 415 18.19 7.57 -26.76
N LEU A 416 17.69 8.78 -26.96
CA LEU A 416 17.02 9.13 -28.21
C LEU A 416 17.97 9.62 -29.29
N GLY A 417 19.09 10.30 -28.99
CA GLY A 417 20.09 10.69 -30.01
C GLY A 417 19.55 11.38 -31.29
N PRO A 418 20.41 11.78 -32.23
CA PRO A 418 19.95 12.48 -33.45
C PRO A 418 19.29 11.57 -34.51
N THR A 419 19.21 10.25 -34.31
CA THR A 419 18.84 9.28 -35.36
C THR A 419 17.56 8.48 -35.08
N THR A 420 16.86 8.71 -33.97
CA THR A 420 15.67 7.90 -33.61
C THR A 420 14.34 8.42 -34.16
N GLY A 421 14.32 9.52 -34.92
CA GLY A 421 13.07 10.12 -35.42
C GLY A 421 12.22 10.78 -34.34
N ASN A 422 12.81 11.08 -33.17
CA ASN A 422 12.16 11.72 -32.03
C ASN A 422 12.66 13.15 -31.80
N GLU A 423 13.06 13.85 -32.87
CA GLU A 423 13.65 15.20 -32.81
C GLU A 423 12.70 16.20 -32.16
N ALA A 424 11.38 16.03 -32.34
CA ALA A 424 10.37 16.89 -31.73
C ALA A 424 10.35 16.81 -30.20
N LEU A 425 10.41 15.59 -29.63
CA LEU A 425 10.44 15.43 -28.17
C LEU A 425 11.74 15.99 -27.59
N GLN A 426 12.87 15.75 -28.25
CA GLN A 426 14.15 16.33 -27.87
C GLN A 426 14.08 17.87 -27.89
N ALA A 427 13.62 18.46 -28.99
CA ALA A 427 13.48 19.91 -29.07
C ALA A 427 12.64 20.50 -27.92
N ARG A 428 11.56 19.82 -27.51
CA ARG A 428 10.74 20.24 -26.36
C ARG A 428 11.52 20.23 -25.05
N TYR A 429 12.31 19.18 -24.77
CA TYR A 429 13.16 19.11 -23.58
C TYR A 429 14.24 20.21 -23.53
N TRP A 430 14.78 20.62 -24.68
CA TRP A 430 15.79 21.69 -24.76
C TRP A 430 15.21 23.09 -24.68
N ALA A 431 13.94 23.25 -25.08
CA ALA A 431 13.25 24.53 -24.95
C ALA A 431 13.04 24.93 -23.49
N VAL A 432 13.00 23.96 -22.55
CA VAL A 432 12.84 24.23 -21.12
C VAL A 432 14.09 24.91 -20.56
N GLN A 433 13.93 26.16 -20.13
CA GLN A 433 14.96 26.96 -19.48
C GLN A 433 14.89 26.83 -17.95
N PRO A 434 16.00 27.06 -17.22
CA PRO A 434 15.96 27.09 -15.76
C PRO A 434 14.93 28.10 -15.25
N PRO A 435 14.05 27.72 -14.32
CA PRO A 435 13.09 28.64 -13.72
C PRO A 435 13.81 29.70 -12.87
N VAL A 436 13.37 30.95 -12.96
CA VAL A 436 13.97 32.08 -12.24
C VAL A 436 13.01 32.53 -11.13
N ARG A 437 13.49 32.65 -9.88
CA ARG A 437 12.71 33.29 -8.81
C ARG A 437 12.48 34.75 -9.19
N THR A 438 11.23 35.12 -9.42
CA THR A 438 10.88 36.54 -9.51
C THR A 438 10.94 37.10 -8.09
N PRO A 439 11.73 38.17 -7.85
CA PRO A 439 11.97 38.70 -6.50
C PRO A 439 10.73 39.29 -5.83
#